data_AF-A0A3L6QSX2-F1
#
_entry.id   AF-A0A3L6QSX2-F1
#
_cell.length_a   1.000
_cell.length_b   1.000
_cell.length_c   1.000
_cell.angle_alpha   90.00
_cell.angle_beta   90.00
_cell.angle_gamma   90.00
#
_symmetry.space_group_name_H-M   'P 1'
#
loop_
_entity.id
_entity.type
_entity.pdbx_description
1 polymer ?
#
loop_
_entity_poly.entity_id
_entity_poly.type
_entity_poly.pdbx_seq_one_letter_code
_entity_poly.pdbx_strand_id
1 'polypeptide(L)'
;MEVAKWGGASGNRWRTTGDIKDTWTGMLDNIDPNDAYAQYVKPGGWNGSDDHVHPTRAGNMDYPDMLEVGNGGMTYDEYVVHFSLWAIAKAPIIGCVVTSIPKETLGILEPRSQSEARSYRLGIQGKKVRKYGDDLEVWAGRLTRHRKAVLLLNRGGGAARSAPVTAA
;
A
#
# COMPACT_ATOMS: atom_id res chain seq x y z
N MET A 1 -6.06 -21.79 6.62
CA MET A 1 -4.75 -21.56 7.27
C MET A 1 -4.23 -20.22 6.76
N GLU A 2 -3.92 -19.28 7.64
CA GLU A 2 -3.54 -17.91 7.24
C GLU A 2 -2.10 -17.88 6.73
N VAL A 3 -1.91 -17.55 5.44
CA VAL A 3 -0.58 -17.49 4.80
C VAL A 3 0.35 -16.50 5.49
N ALA A 4 -0.20 -15.42 6.06
CA ALA A 4 0.56 -14.41 6.80
C ALA A 4 1.42 -14.96 7.95
N LYS A 5 1.03 -16.09 8.55
CA LYS A 5 1.74 -16.66 9.71
C LYS A 5 2.97 -17.48 9.34
N TRP A 6 3.07 -17.96 8.11
CA TRP A 6 4.15 -18.86 7.67
C TRP A 6 4.85 -18.42 6.38
N GLY A 7 4.24 -17.53 5.58
CA GLY A 7 4.74 -17.14 4.25
C GLY A 7 6.18 -16.62 4.29
N GLY A 8 6.55 -15.87 5.32
CA GLY A 8 7.91 -15.35 5.48
C GLY A 8 9.00 -16.39 5.77
N ALA A 9 8.61 -17.62 6.15
CA ALA A 9 9.55 -18.73 6.25
C ALA A 9 9.75 -19.46 4.91
N SER A 10 8.88 -19.23 3.93
CA SER A 10 8.78 -20.05 2.71
C SER A 10 8.97 -19.26 1.41
N GLY A 11 8.90 -17.93 1.43
CA GLY A 11 9.01 -17.12 0.22
C GLY A 11 9.34 -15.65 0.47
N ASN A 12 9.64 -14.95 -0.63
CA ASN A 12 9.96 -13.53 -0.63
C ASN A 12 8.73 -12.62 -0.49
N ARG A 13 7.56 -13.13 -0.86
CA ARG A 13 6.26 -12.44 -0.82
C ARG A 13 5.14 -13.46 -0.74
N TRP A 14 4.00 -13.05 -0.21
CA TRP A 14 2.79 -13.87 -0.19
C TRP A 14 1.53 -13.01 -0.29
N ARG A 15 0.53 -13.52 -1.02
CA ARG A 15 -0.80 -12.91 -1.07
C ARG A 15 -1.57 -13.25 0.21
N THR A 16 -2.27 -12.27 0.77
CA THR A 16 -3.10 -12.41 1.98
C THR A 16 -4.61 -12.37 1.68
N THR A 17 -4.96 -12.17 0.41
CA THR A 17 -6.31 -11.87 -0.09
C THR A 17 -6.69 -12.73 -1.29
N GLY A 18 -7.93 -12.60 -1.76
CA GLY A 18 -8.34 -13.10 -3.08
C GLY A 18 -7.81 -12.23 -4.22
N ASP A 19 -8.16 -12.61 -5.45
CA ASP A 19 -7.82 -11.82 -6.63
C ASP A 19 -8.53 -10.46 -6.59
N ILE A 20 -7.77 -9.39 -6.89
CA ILE A 20 -8.33 -8.04 -6.96
C ILE A 20 -9.29 -7.89 -8.15
N LYS A 21 -10.29 -7.03 -7.99
CA LYS A 21 -11.16 -6.55 -9.06
C LYS A 21 -10.97 -5.05 -9.22
N ASP A 22 -10.91 -4.57 -10.46
CA ASP A 22 -10.82 -3.14 -10.79
C ASP A 22 -12.14 -2.41 -10.49
N THR A 23 -12.44 -2.26 -9.20
CA THR A 23 -13.63 -1.58 -8.66
C THR A 23 -13.27 -1.03 -7.29
N TRP A 24 -13.94 0.04 -6.85
CA TRP A 24 -13.76 0.60 -5.52
C TRP A 24 -13.91 -0.45 -4.40
N THR A 25 -14.96 -1.27 -4.47
CA THR A 25 -15.21 -2.33 -3.49
C THR A 25 -14.12 -3.40 -3.53
N GLY A 26 -13.69 -3.85 -4.73
CA GLY A 26 -12.62 -4.84 -4.87
C GLY A 26 -11.28 -4.35 -4.31
N MET A 27 -10.96 -3.07 -4.47
CA MET A 27 -9.80 -2.45 -3.82
C MET A 27 -9.90 -2.53 -2.29
N LEU A 28 -11.06 -2.18 -1.72
CA LEU A 28 -11.29 -2.18 -0.28
C LEU A 28 -11.30 -3.60 0.32
N ASP A 29 -11.92 -4.56 -0.36
CA ASP A 29 -11.98 -5.98 0.02
C ASP A 29 -10.58 -6.63 0.09
N ASN A 30 -9.60 -6.05 -0.60
CA ASN A 30 -8.21 -6.51 -0.57
C ASN A 30 -7.36 -5.74 0.46
N ILE A 31 -7.45 -4.42 0.51
CA ILE A 31 -6.57 -3.64 1.42
C ILE A 31 -6.91 -3.84 2.90
N ASP A 32 -8.19 -3.97 3.25
CA ASP A 32 -8.63 -4.12 4.65
C ASP A 32 -8.14 -5.41 5.32
N PRO A 33 -8.30 -6.62 4.73
CA PRO A 33 -7.72 -7.83 5.30
C PRO A 33 -6.18 -7.82 5.26
N ASN A 34 -5.54 -7.20 4.26
CA ASN A 34 -4.09 -7.08 4.23
C ASN A 34 -3.54 -6.23 5.40
N ASP A 35 -4.24 -5.16 5.78
CA ASP A 35 -3.88 -4.32 6.93
C ASP A 35 -3.82 -5.11 8.24
N ALA A 36 -4.73 -6.06 8.45
CA ALA A 36 -4.75 -6.91 9.65
C ALA A 36 -3.47 -7.75 9.81
N TYR A 37 -2.75 -8.00 8.72
CA TYR A 37 -1.53 -8.79 8.69
C TYR A 37 -0.24 -7.95 8.72
N ALA A 38 -0.33 -6.61 8.78
CA ALA A 38 0.83 -5.71 8.81
C ALA A 38 1.86 -6.05 9.91
N GLN A 39 1.42 -6.69 11.01
CA GLN A 39 2.28 -7.13 12.11
C GLN A 39 3.21 -8.31 11.78
N TYR A 40 2.89 -9.09 10.74
CA TYR A 40 3.69 -10.25 10.32
C TYR A 40 4.81 -9.86 9.34
N VAL A 41 4.77 -8.65 8.79
CA VAL A 41 5.81 -8.05 7.95
C VAL A 41 7.01 -7.67 8.81
N LYS A 42 8.22 -8.01 8.35
CA LYS A 42 9.47 -7.68 9.05
C LYS A 42 10.38 -6.85 8.15
N PRO A 43 11.15 -5.90 8.69
CA PRO A 43 12.19 -5.19 7.94
C PRO A 43 13.13 -6.18 7.24
N GLY A 44 13.47 -5.91 5.97
CA GLY A 44 14.32 -6.77 5.14
C GLY A 44 13.88 -6.98 3.69
N GLY A 45 13.05 -6.11 3.11
CA GLY A 45 12.58 -6.24 1.73
C GLY A 45 13.49 -5.57 0.69
N TRP A 46 13.89 -6.35 -0.32
CA TRP A 46 14.48 -6.07 -1.66
C TRP A 46 15.57 -4.99 -1.85
N ASN A 47 15.86 -4.10 -0.89
CA ASN A 47 16.88 -3.04 -0.99
C ASN A 47 17.35 -2.51 0.39
N GLY A 48 17.42 -3.36 1.42
CA GLY A 48 17.99 -3.02 2.72
C GLY A 48 19.52 -3.00 2.67
N SER A 49 20.10 -1.82 2.52
CA SER A 49 21.52 -1.56 2.83
C SER A 49 21.65 -0.96 4.23
N ASP A 50 20.75 -1.30 5.16
CA ASP A 50 21.05 -1.14 6.57
C ASP A 50 22.07 -2.23 6.94
N ASP A 51 23.28 -1.75 7.19
CA ASP A 51 24.47 -2.35 7.80
C ASP A 51 24.26 -3.34 8.97
N HIS A 52 23.02 -3.63 9.36
CA HIS A 52 22.65 -4.55 10.43
C HIS A 52 21.61 -5.61 10.03
N VAL A 53 21.16 -5.66 8.77
CA VAL A 53 20.23 -6.70 8.29
C VAL A 53 20.99 -7.82 7.58
N HIS A 54 20.84 -9.03 8.11
CA HIS A 54 21.43 -10.24 7.55
C HIS A 54 21.05 -10.41 6.06
N PRO A 55 22.01 -10.61 5.15
CA PRO A 55 21.79 -10.67 3.70
C PRO A 55 20.99 -11.90 3.22
N THR A 56 20.56 -12.78 4.13
CA THR A 56 19.86 -14.03 3.82
C THR A 56 18.35 -13.97 4.02
N ARG A 57 17.78 -12.86 4.50
CA ARG A 57 16.33 -12.69 4.56
C ARG A 57 15.83 -12.05 3.27
N ALA A 58 15.61 -12.92 2.29
CA ALA A 58 14.51 -12.82 1.34
C ALA A 58 13.33 -12.01 1.91
N GLY A 59 12.76 -11.10 1.10
CA GLY A 59 11.76 -10.14 1.54
C GLY A 59 10.63 -10.80 2.34
N ASN A 60 10.14 -10.13 3.38
CA ASN A 60 9.02 -10.60 4.18
C ASN A 60 7.81 -9.68 4.00
N MET A 61 7.29 -9.64 2.78
CA MET A 61 6.22 -8.71 2.40
C MET A 61 4.94 -9.47 2.05
N ASP A 62 3.86 -9.19 2.77
CA ASP A 62 2.52 -9.45 2.27
C ASP A 62 2.15 -8.45 1.17
N TYR A 63 1.10 -8.76 0.42
CA TYR A 63 0.51 -7.80 -0.50
C TYR A 63 -0.98 -8.11 -0.76
N PRO A 64 -1.80 -7.06 -0.96
CA PRO A 64 -3.23 -7.12 -1.26
C PRO A 64 -3.54 -7.44 -2.74
N ASP A 65 -2.64 -8.13 -3.45
CA ASP A 65 -2.67 -8.35 -4.90
C ASP A 65 -2.22 -7.15 -5.79
N MET A 66 -2.52 -7.19 -7.09
CA MET A 66 -1.94 -6.31 -8.12
C MET A 66 -2.52 -4.89 -8.12
N LEU A 67 -1.83 -3.95 -8.78
CA LEU A 67 -2.31 -2.60 -9.02
C LEU A 67 -3.20 -2.57 -10.27
N GLU A 68 -4.37 -1.92 -10.19
CA GLU A 68 -5.39 -1.87 -11.24
C GLU A 68 -5.49 -0.49 -11.92
N VAL A 69 -4.54 0.42 -11.63
CA VAL A 69 -4.56 1.81 -12.11
C VAL A 69 -4.60 1.87 -13.64
N GLY A 70 -5.67 2.44 -14.19
CA GLY A 70 -5.86 2.63 -15.62
C GLY A 70 -6.55 1.48 -16.35
N ASN A 71 -7.12 0.50 -15.64
CA ASN A 71 -7.84 -0.62 -16.25
C ASN A 71 -9.31 -0.29 -16.61
N GLY A 72 -9.83 0.86 -16.15
CA GLY A 72 -11.08 1.49 -16.60
C GLY A 72 -12.30 1.34 -15.69
N GLY A 73 -12.20 0.59 -14.59
CA GLY A 73 -13.29 0.30 -13.65
C GLY A 73 -13.40 1.25 -12.45
N MET A 74 -12.47 2.20 -12.31
CA MET A 74 -12.49 3.25 -11.27
C MET A 74 -12.29 4.66 -11.87
N THR A 75 -12.76 5.66 -11.13
CA THR A 75 -12.51 7.07 -11.44
C THR A 75 -11.05 7.46 -11.18
N TYR A 76 -10.64 8.63 -11.67
CA TYR A 76 -9.29 9.16 -11.43
C TYR A 76 -8.95 9.26 -9.93
N ASP A 77 -9.85 9.83 -9.14
CA ASP A 77 -9.63 10.02 -7.70
C ASP A 77 -9.56 8.68 -6.95
N GLU A 78 -10.40 7.71 -7.35
CA GLU A 78 -10.32 6.34 -6.83
C GLU A 78 -9.00 5.67 -7.20
N TYR A 79 -8.45 5.91 -8.40
CA TYR A 79 -7.11 5.43 -8.77
C TYR A 79 -5.99 6.10 -7.98
N VAL A 80 -6.11 7.40 -7.65
CA VAL A 80 -5.17 8.07 -6.74
C VAL A 80 -5.20 7.43 -5.36
N VAL A 81 -6.39 7.08 -4.86
CA VAL A 81 -6.55 6.35 -3.60
C VAL A 81 -5.94 4.96 -3.67
N HIS A 82 -6.24 4.20 -4.73
CA HIS A 82 -5.72 2.84 -4.97
C HIS A 82 -4.19 2.82 -4.92
N PHE A 83 -3.56 3.68 -5.72
CA PHE A 83 -2.12 3.82 -5.74
C PHE A 83 -1.55 4.20 -4.37
N SER A 84 -2.17 5.16 -3.69
CA SER A 84 -1.70 5.63 -2.38
C SER A 84 -1.73 4.52 -1.32
N LEU A 85 -2.82 3.74 -1.30
CA LEU A 85 -2.99 2.60 -0.38
C LEU A 85 -1.98 1.48 -0.69
N TRP A 86 -1.80 1.12 -1.96
CA TRP A 86 -0.80 0.13 -2.36
C TRP A 86 0.64 0.58 -2.02
N ALA A 87 0.93 1.87 -2.19
CA ALA A 87 2.23 2.45 -1.88
C ALA A 87 2.53 2.46 -0.37
N ILE A 88 1.55 2.78 0.48
CA ILE A 88 1.73 2.71 1.94
C ILE A 88 1.83 1.25 2.41
N ALA A 89 1.10 0.33 1.77
CA ALA A 89 1.15 -1.10 2.04
C ALA A 89 2.45 -1.78 1.55
N LYS A 90 3.24 -1.13 0.69
CA LYS A 90 4.44 -1.70 0.05
C LYS A 90 4.12 -2.87 -0.90
N ALA A 91 2.92 -2.84 -1.47
CA ALA A 91 2.43 -3.80 -2.45
C ALA A 91 3.15 -3.64 -3.81
N PRO A 92 3.10 -4.65 -4.70
CA PRO A 92 3.51 -4.51 -6.09
C PRO A 92 2.77 -3.37 -6.81
N ILE A 93 3.51 -2.51 -7.52
CA ILE A 93 2.99 -1.28 -8.15
C ILE A 93 2.81 -1.43 -9.68
N ILE A 94 3.06 -2.62 -10.23
CA ILE A 94 2.92 -2.87 -11.68
C ILE A 94 1.92 -3.99 -11.89
N GLY A 95 0.72 -3.66 -12.35
CA GLY A 95 -0.33 -4.63 -12.75
C GLY A 95 -1.21 -4.18 -13.92
N CYS A 96 -0.97 -3.00 -14.46
CA CYS A 96 -1.76 -2.40 -15.53
C CYS A 96 -1.06 -2.48 -16.89
N VAL A 97 -1.86 -2.44 -17.96
CA VAL A 97 -1.35 -2.39 -19.34
C VAL A 97 -0.88 -0.97 -19.63
N VAL A 98 0.40 -0.70 -19.38
CA VAL A 98 1.00 0.66 -19.44
C VAL A 98 0.84 1.36 -20.79
N THR A 99 0.63 0.61 -21.88
CA THR A 99 0.44 1.16 -23.23
C THR A 99 -0.96 1.72 -23.48
N SER A 100 -1.95 1.36 -22.66
CA SER A 100 -3.35 1.80 -22.81
C SER A 100 -3.80 2.79 -21.74
N ILE A 101 -2.92 3.21 -20.82
CA ILE A 101 -3.26 4.13 -19.74
C ILE A 101 -3.39 5.56 -20.29
N PRO A 102 -4.49 6.28 -20.00
CA PRO A 102 -4.60 7.71 -20.31
C PRO A 102 -3.45 8.50 -19.66
N LYS A 103 -2.89 9.50 -20.37
CA LYS A 103 -1.74 10.29 -19.87
C LYS A 103 -1.95 10.88 -18.47
N GLU A 104 -3.17 11.32 -18.20
CA GLU A 104 -3.56 11.87 -16.88
C GLU A 104 -3.40 10.82 -15.78
N THR A 105 -3.91 9.61 -16.02
CA THR A 105 -3.80 8.46 -15.10
C THR A 105 -2.37 7.93 -14.99
N LEU A 106 -1.56 8.02 -16.06
CA LEU A 106 -0.15 7.64 -16.02
C LEU A 106 0.63 8.48 -15.00
N GLY A 107 0.29 9.76 -14.85
CA GLY A 107 0.89 10.65 -13.86
C GLY A 107 0.69 10.19 -12.40
N ILE A 108 -0.24 9.27 -12.13
CA ILE A 108 -0.41 8.65 -10.80
C ILE A 108 0.77 7.69 -10.49
N LEU A 109 1.30 7.02 -11.52
CA LEU A 109 2.37 6.02 -11.38
C LEU A 109 3.77 6.65 -11.31
N GLU A 110 3.88 7.92 -11.70
CA GLU A 110 5.16 8.60 -11.80
C GLU A 110 5.65 9.12 -10.43
N PRO A 111 6.84 8.68 -9.96
CA PRO A 111 7.41 9.25 -8.75
C PRO A 111 7.80 10.72 -9.01
N ARG A 112 7.35 11.64 -8.15
CA ARG A 112 7.65 13.08 -8.31
C ARG A 112 9.10 13.41 -8.01
N SER A 113 9.82 12.50 -7.35
CA SER A 113 11.25 12.61 -7.11
C SER A 113 11.94 11.26 -6.90
N GLN A 114 13.26 11.21 -7.13
CA GLN A 114 14.09 10.05 -6.78
C GLN A 114 14.06 9.75 -5.28
N SER A 115 13.89 10.77 -4.43
CA SER A 115 13.75 10.61 -2.98
C SER A 115 12.46 9.89 -2.59
N GLU A 116 11.35 10.18 -3.26
CA GLU A 116 10.09 9.45 -3.05
C GLU A 116 10.25 7.98 -3.44
N ALA A 117 10.80 7.71 -4.63
CA ALA A 117 11.11 6.34 -5.07
C ALA A 117 12.02 5.59 -4.08
N ARG A 118 13.02 6.26 -3.49
CA ARG A 118 13.91 5.66 -2.47
C ARG A 118 13.28 5.49 -1.09
N SER A 119 12.19 6.20 -0.77
CA SER A 119 11.58 6.17 0.57
C SER A 119 10.89 4.84 0.88
N TYR A 120 10.62 4.02 -0.15
CA TYR A 120 10.01 2.70 -0.03
C TYR A 120 10.99 1.58 0.39
N ARG A 121 12.29 1.86 0.51
CA ARG A 121 13.34 0.85 0.79
C ARG A 121 13.30 0.20 2.18
N LEU A 122 12.63 0.79 3.17
CA LEU A 122 12.51 0.17 4.50
C LEU A 122 11.75 -1.17 4.47
N GLY A 123 10.86 -1.35 3.49
CA GLY A 123 10.05 -2.57 3.41
C GLY A 123 9.22 -2.82 4.67
N ILE A 124 8.74 -1.77 5.34
CA ILE A 124 7.80 -1.90 6.45
C ILE A 124 6.45 -1.44 5.93
N GLN A 125 5.47 -2.34 5.92
CA GLN A 125 4.09 -2.03 5.59
C GLN A 125 3.57 -0.94 6.55
N GLY A 126 3.01 0.13 5.99
CA GLY A 126 2.21 1.07 6.76
C GLY A 126 0.82 0.48 7.02
N LYS A 127 0.13 1.00 8.04
CA LYS A 127 -1.14 0.44 8.50
C LYS A 127 -2.16 1.52 8.83
N LYS A 128 -3.41 1.12 8.95
CA LYS A 128 -4.46 1.95 9.53
C LYS A 128 -4.12 2.22 10.99
N VAL A 129 -4.03 3.50 11.36
CA VAL A 129 -3.74 3.94 12.72
C VAL A 129 -4.94 4.58 13.41
N ARG A 130 -5.94 5.03 12.64
CA ARG A 130 -7.19 5.57 13.18
C ARG A 130 -8.32 5.42 12.16
N LYS A 131 -9.54 5.23 12.68
CA LYS A 131 -10.80 5.33 11.93
C LYS A 131 -11.72 6.30 12.67
N TYR A 132 -12.47 7.13 11.93
CA TYR A 132 -13.50 8.03 12.45
C TYR A 132 -14.82 7.76 11.74
N GLY A 133 -15.83 7.31 12.50
CA GLY A 133 -17.08 6.82 11.92
C GLY A 133 -16.84 5.64 10.99
N ASP A 134 -17.60 5.57 9.89
CA ASP A 134 -17.51 4.48 8.92
C ASP A 134 -16.56 4.77 7.76
N ASP A 135 -16.31 6.05 7.47
CA ASP A 135 -15.75 6.46 6.18
C ASP A 135 -14.34 7.06 6.26
N LEU A 136 -13.94 7.66 7.38
CA LEU A 136 -12.68 8.40 7.46
C LEU A 136 -11.59 7.57 8.13
N GLU A 137 -10.42 7.50 7.50
CA GLU A 137 -9.29 6.73 7.99
C GLU A 137 -7.98 7.51 7.94
N VAL A 138 -7.10 7.21 8.89
CA VAL A 138 -5.72 7.67 8.89
C VAL A 138 -4.83 6.44 8.79
N TRP A 139 -3.97 6.43 7.78
CA TRP A 139 -2.94 5.40 7.60
C TRP A 139 -1.58 6.00 7.82
N ALA A 140 -0.66 5.25 8.44
CA ALA A 140 0.70 5.70 8.65
C ALA A 140 1.72 4.57 8.43
N GLY A 141 2.84 4.93 7.79
CA GLY A 141 3.96 4.03 7.54
C GLY A 141 5.29 4.71 7.81
N ARG A 142 6.27 3.94 8.29
CA ARG A 142 7.63 4.45 8.51
C ARG A 142 8.37 4.56 7.17
N LEU A 143 9.09 5.66 7.00
CA LEU A 143 10.02 5.88 5.89
C LEU A 143 11.45 5.98 6.43
N THR A 144 12.42 5.86 5.53
CA THR A 144 13.84 6.03 5.88
C THR A 144 14.11 7.39 6.53
N ARG A 145 15.15 7.47 7.37
CA ARG A 145 15.58 8.68 8.08
C ARG A 145 14.53 9.24 9.05
N HIS A 146 13.89 8.37 9.84
CA HIS A 146 12.90 8.72 10.87
C HIS A 146 11.65 9.46 10.35
N ARG A 147 11.41 9.46 9.04
CA ARG A 147 10.22 10.08 8.43
C ARG A 147 9.02 9.15 8.52
N LYS A 148 7.82 9.72 8.40
CA LYS A 148 6.55 8.97 8.31
C LYS A 148 5.78 9.43 7.06
N ALA A 149 5.16 8.49 6.38
CA ALA A 149 4.10 8.76 5.41
C ALA A 149 2.76 8.70 6.16
N VAL A 150 1.84 9.61 5.83
CA VAL A 150 0.48 9.63 6.36
C VAL A 150 -0.49 9.77 5.20
N LEU A 151 -1.55 8.95 5.18
CA LEU A 151 -2.67 9.10 4.25
C LEU A 151 -3.93 9.43 5.06
N LEU A 152 -4.69 10.39 4.57
CA LEU A 152 -6.04 10.70 5.03
C LEU A 152 -7.00 10.20 3.97
N LEU A 153 -7.75 9.16 4.29
CA LEU A 153 -8.66 8.51 3.37
C LEU A 153 -10.10 8.88 3.72
N ASN A 154 -10.86 9.33 2.72
CA ASN A 154 -12.31 9.39 2.77
C ASN A 154 -12.87 8.26 1.92
N ARG A 155 -13.56 7.30 2.56
CA ARG A 155 -14.17 6.15 1.89
C ARG A 155 -15.61 6.39 1.44
N GLY A 156 -16.23 7.46 1.93
CA GLY A 156 -17.64 7.76 1.65
C GLY A 156 -17.78 8.56 0.37
N GLY A 157 -18.88 8.33 -0.37
CA GLY A 157 -19.23 9.09 -1.59
C GLY A 157 -19.74 10.52 -1.33
N GLY A 158 -19.62 11.03 -0.11
CA GLY A 158 -20.01 12.40 0.26
C GLY A 158 -18.90 13.41 0.02
N ALA A 159 -19.26 14.70 0.01
CA ALA A 159 -18.30 15.81 -0.06
C ALA A 159 -17.18 15.68 0.97
N ALA A 160 -16.01 16.26 0.67
CA ALA A 160 -14.84 16.25 1.55
C ALA A 160 -15.23 16.67 2.98
N ARG A 161 -14.99 15.78 3.94
CA ARG A 161 -15.31 16.00 5.36
C ARG A 161 -14.04 16.39 6.11
N SER A 162 -14.18 17.35 7.04
CA SER A 162 -13.12 17.67 7.99
C SER A 162 -13.33 16.87 9.29
N ALA A 163 -12.25 16.27 9.79
CA ALA A 163 -12.22 15.65 11.11
C ALA A 163 -10.90 16.06 11.79
N PRO A 164 -10.91 16.40 13.09
CA PRO A 164 -9.68 16.71 13.80
C PRO A 164 -8.80 15.46 13.84
N VAL A 165 -7.58 15.58 13.33
CA VAL A 165 -6.56 14.53 13.45
C VAL A 165 -5.67 14.87 14.64
N THR A 166 -5.89 14.20 15.76
CA THR A 166 -5.01 14.32 16.93
C THR A 166 -3.83 13.38 16.75
N ALA A 167 -2.62 13.92 16.69
CA ALA A 167 -1.40 13.11 16.78
C ALA A 167 -1.30 12.56 18.22
N ALA A 168 -1.20 11.23 18.34
CA ALA A 168 -0.85 10.55 19.58
C ALA A 168 0.66 10.32 19.65
#